data_AF-A0A1B9LMM9-F1
#
_entry.id   AF-A0A1B9LMM9-F1
#
_cell.length_a   1.000
_cell.length_b   1.000
_cell.length_c   1.000
_cell.angle_alpha   90.00
_cell.angle_beta   90.00
_cell.angle_gamma   90.00
#
_symmetry.space_group_name_H-M   'P 1'
#
loop_
_entity.id
_entity.type
_entity.pdbx_description
1 polymer ?
#
loop_
_entity_poly.entity_id
_entity_poly.type
_entity_poly.pdbx_seq_one_letter_code
_entity_poly.pdbx_strand_id
1 'polypeptide(L)' 'MMKKMTEHQIVAILKEAEAGIPVKELCRKYGMGNSTFYKWREKYGGMETSDIKRLKEL' A
#
# COMPACT_ATOMS: atom_id res chain seq x y z
N MET A 1 20.04 -2.26 1.66
CA MET A 1 18.93 -3.08 2.19
C MET A 1 17.61 -2.42 1.80
N MET A 2 16.78 -3.05 0.96
CA MET A 2 15.45 -2.51 0.65
C MET A 2 14.59 -2.57 1.92
N LYS A 3 14.18 -1.40 2.42
CA LYS A 3 13.23 -1.30 3.54
C LYS A 3 11.96 -2.04 3.13
N LYS A 4 11.69 -3.19 3.77
CA LYS A 4 10.43 -3.90 3.61
C LYS A 4 9.34 -3.00 4.17
N MET A 5 8.47 -2.48 3.30
CA MET A 5 7.28 -1.77 3.76
C MET A 5 6.34 -2.76 4.41
N THR A 6 5.76 -2.36 5.53
CA THR A 6 4.79 -3.17 6.25
C THR A 6 3.45 -3.14 5.53
N GLU A 7 2.65 -4.18 5.71
CA GLU A 7 1.33 -4.31 5.09
C GLU A 7 0.43 -3.13 5.46
N HIS A 8 0.55 -2.63 6.69
CA HIS A 8 -0.16 -1.44 7.15
C HIS A 8 0.24 -0.18 6.38
N GLN A 9 1.53 0.00 6.05
CA GLN A 9 1.99 1.12 5.22
C GLN A 9 1.48 0.99 3.78
N ILE A 10 1.50 -0.23 3.23
CA ILE A 10 1.01 -0.51 1.88
C ILE A 10 -0.46 -0.10 1.76
N VAL A 11 -1.29 -0.52 2.70
CA VAL A 11 -2.73 -0.21 2.68
C VAL A 11 -3.00 1.27 2.92
N ALA A 12 -2.25 1.93 3.79
CA ALA A 12 -2.36 3.38 3.99
C ALA A 12 -2.12 4.15 2.67
N ILE A 13 -1.15 3.69 1.88
CA ILE A 13 -0.79 4.28 0.59
C ILE A 13 -1.83 3.99 -0.49
N LEU A 14 -2.39 2.78 -0.49
CA LEU A 14 -3.53 2.45 -1.37
C LEU A 14 -4.73 3.35 -1.07
N LYS A 15 -5.04 3.58 0.22
CA LYS A 15 -6.08 4.51 0.64
C LYS A 15 -5.80 5.97 0.25
N GLU A 16 -4.56 6.44 0.38
CA GLU A 16 -4.18 7.77 -0.12
C GLU A 16 -4.42 7.90 -1.62
N ALA A 17 -4.14 6.84 -2.39
CA ALA A 17 -4.43 6.83 -3.82
C ALA A 17 -5.94 6.82 -4.14
N GLU A 18 -6.74 6.10 -3.35
CA GLU A 18 -8.21 6.11 -3.46
C GLU A 18 -8.82 7.45 -3.04
N ALA A 19 -8.19 8.16 -2.10
CA ALA A 19 -8.54 9.53 -1.74
C ALA A 19 -8.22 10.56 -2.85
N GLY A 20 -7.67 10.11 -3.99
CA GLY A 20 -7.39 10.93 -5.15
C GLY A 20 -5.94 11.39 -5.27
N ILE A 21 -5.03 10.93 -4.41
CA ILE A 21 -3.61 11.29 -4.52
C ILE A 21 -2.98 10.52 -5.70
N PRO A 22 -2.30 11.21 -6.63
CA PRO A 22 -1.67 10.54 -7.76
C PRO A 22 -0.53 9.60 -7.30
N VAL A 23 -0.53 8.38 -7.83
CA VAL A 23 0.46 7.33 -7.54
C VAL A 23 1.91 7.81 -7.74
N LYS A 24 2.14 8.72 -8.70
CA LYS A 24 3.46 9.30 -8.97
C LYS A 24 4.00 10.08 -7.77
N GLU A 25 3.13 10.82 -7.09
CA GLU A 25 3.49 11.56 -5.87
C GLU A 25 3.71 10.62 -4.70
N LEU A 26 2.88 9.57 -4.56
CA LEU A 26 3.07 8.53 -3.55
C LEU A 26 4.41 7.80 -3.75
N CYS A 27 4.77 7.45 -4.98
CA CYS A 27 6.08 6.88 -5.32
C CYS A 27 7.23 7.78 -4.87
N ARG A 28 7.15 9.09 -5.12
CA ARG A 28 8.18 10.05 -4.70
C ARG A 28 8.24 10.22 -3.19
N LYS A 29 7.07 10.35 -2.53
CA LYS A 29 6.93 10.55 -1.09
C LYS A 29 7.46 9.37 -0.28
N TYR A 30 7.16 8.16 -0.73
CA TYR A 30 7.50 6.92 -0.02
C TYR A 30 8.72 6.18 -0.60
N GLY A 31 9.35 6.72 -1.66
CA GLY A 31 10.51 6.11 -2.31
C GLY A 31 10.19 4.77 -2.98
N MET A 32 9.01 4.65 -3.58
CA MET A 32 8.47 3.43 -4.17
C MET A 32 8.53 3.49 -5.69
N GLY A 33 8.52 2.32 -6.33
CA GLY A 33 8.33 2.21 -7.78
C GLY A 33 6.85 2.07 -8.14
N ASN A 34 6.43 2.64 -9.27
CA ASN A 34 5.05 2.52 -9.76
C ASN A 34 4.63 1.06 -9.91
N SER A 35 5.54 0.20 -10.38
CA SER A 35 5.32 -1.24 -10.51
C SER A 35 5.01 -1.92 -9.18
N THR A 36 5.61 -1.43 -8.08
CA THR A 36 5.35 -1.94 -6.73
C THR A 36 3.95 -1.57 -6.26
N PHE A 37 3.49 -0.35 -6.56
CA PHE A 37 2.14 0.10 -6.20
C PHE A 37 1.06 -0.76 -6.87
N TYR A 38 1.18 -1.06 -8.16
CA TYR A 38 0.20 -1.90 -8.85
C TYR A 38 0.18 -3.33 -8.32
N LYS A 39 1.35 -3.92 -8.01
CA LYS A 39 1.43 -5.23 -7.34
C LYS A 39 0.71 -5.24 -5.99
N TRP A 40 0.79 -4.14 -5.24
CA TRP A 40 0.05 -4.02 -3.99
C TRP A 40 -1.44 -3.81 -4.21
N ARG A 41 -1.85 -3.06 -5.23
CA ARG A 41 -3.27 -2.95 -5.59
C ARG A 41 -3.85 -4.32 -5.99
N GLU A 42 -3.10 -5.17 -6.68
CA GLU A 42 -3.55 -6.53 -6.99
C GLU A 42 -3.63 -7.41 -5.74
N LYS A 43 -2.64 -7.33 -4.84
CA LYS A 43 -2.57 -8.17 -3.64
C LYS A 43 -3.48 -7.71 -2.49
N TYR A 44 -3.62 -6.40 -2.32
CA TYR A 44 -4.25 -5.75 -1.17
C TYR A 44 -5.40 -4.80 -1.56
N GLY A 45 -5.60 -4.49 -2.84
CA GLY A 45 -6.65 -3.55 -3.28
C GLY A 45 -8.08 -4.09 -3.17
N GLY A 46 -8.26 -5.38 -2.88
CA GLY A 46 -9.55 -5.97 -2.47
C GLY A 46 -9.61 -6.30 -0.97
N MET A 47 -8.57 -5.97 -0.21
CA MET A 47 -8.46 -6.28 1.21
C MET A 47 -8.74 -5.00 2.00
N GLU A 48 -9.89 -4.94 2.68
CA GLU A 48 -10.21 -3.78 3.53
C GLU A 48 -9.18 -3.72 4.67
N THR A 49 -8.79 -2.53 5.13
CA THR A 49 -7.87 -2.35 6.28
C THR A 49 -8.20 -3.22 7.49
N SER A 50 -9.47 -3.57 7.66
CA SER A 50 -10.03 -4.45 8.68
C SER A 50 -9.57 -5.92 8.51
N ASP A 51 -9.47 -6.44 7.28
CA ASP A 51 -8.92 -7.77 6.99
C ASP A 51 -7.42 -7.86 7.29
N ILE A 52 -6.67 -6.80 7.03
CA ILE A 52 -5.21 -6.72 7.31
C ILE A 52 -4.96 -6.77 8.83
N LYS A 53 -5.82 -6.14 9.62
CA LYS A 53 -5.75 -6.19 11.09
C LYS A 53 -5.97 -7.60 11.60
N ARG A 54 -6.92 -8.32 11.02
CA ARG A 54 -7.26 -9.71 11.41
C ARG A 54 -6.16 -10.71 11.07
N LEU A 55 -5.37 -10.43 10.02
CA LEU A 55 -4.19 -11.21 9.62
C LEU A 55 -3.03 -11.14 10.64
N LYS A 56 -2.99 -10.08 11.47
CA LYS A 56 -1.94 -9.87 12.47
C LYS A 56 -2.31 -10.39 13.87
N GLU A 57 -3.53 -10.90 14.04
CA GLU A 57 -4.07 -11.38 15.33
C GLU A 57 -4.08 -12.92 15.43
N LEU A 58 -3.33 -13.61 14.57
CA LEU A 58 -3.07 -15.06 14.64
C LEU A 58 -1.62 -15.35 15.05
#